data_AF-A0A821PZE0-F1
#
_entry.id   AF-A0A821PZE0-F1
#
_cell.length_a   1.000
_cell.length_b   1.000
_cell.length_c   1.000
_cell.angle_alpha   90.00
_cell.angle_beta   90.00
_cell.angle_gamma   90.00
#
_symmetry.space_group_name_H-M   'P 1'
#
loop_
_entity.id
_entity.type
_entity.pdbx_description
1 polymer ?
#
loop_
_entity_poly.entity_id
_entity_poly.type
_entity_poly.pdbx_seq_one_letter_code
_entity_poly.pdbx_strand_id
1 'polypeptide(L)'
;SVRLREEARRIRNIARYELKRFRQEQLTKQLADRHKSGKESNLFWSRTKRHFRKASASLRGLISPDRESSKDPQRMANLTADYYEQLFKEPTVMRPHP
;
A
#
# COMPACT_ATOMS: atom_id res chain seq x y z
N SER A 1 19.54 -2.21 -33.53
CA SER A 1 18.73 -3.42 -33.78
C SER A 1 17.37 -3.29 -33.12
N VAL A 2 16.27 -3.56 -33.86
CA VAL A 2 14.87 -3.54 -33.33
C VAL A 2 14.67 -4.65 -32.30
N ARG A 3 15.24 -5.85 -32.54
CA ARG A 3 15.20 -7.00 -31.62
C ARG A 3 15.72 -6.69 -30.21
N LEU A 4 16.82 -5.94 -30.09
CA LEU A 4 17.37 -5.57 -28.79
C LEU A 4 16.43 -4.65 -27.99
N ARG A 5 15.66 -3.79 -28.68
CA ARG A 5 14.69 -2.91 -28.01
C ARG A 5 13.47 -3.68 -27.52
N GLU A 6 13.03 -4.68 -28.28
CA GLU A 6 11.94 -5.58 -27.90
C GLU A 6 12.34 -6.45 -26.69
N GLU A 7 13.55 -7.01 -26.71
CA GLU A 7 14.07 -7.80 -25.59
C GLU A 7 14.20 -6.95 -24.32
N ALA A 8 14.77 -5.74 -24.44
CA ALA A 8 14.86 -4.81 -23.32
C ALA A 8 13.49 -4.42 -22.77
N ARG A 9 12.47 -4.28 -23.63
CA ARG A 9 11.09 -4.02 -23.22
C ARG A 9 10.49 -5.24 -22.49
N ARG A 10 10.72 -6.46 -22.98
CA ARG A 10 10.26 -7.70 -22.33
C ARG A 10 10.85 -7.83 -20.93
N ILE A 11 12.17 -7.72 -20.79
CA ILE A 11 12.86 -7.81 -19.49
C ILE A 11 12.36 -6.75 -18.53
N ARG A 12 12.18 -5.51 -19.00
CA ARG A 12 11.62 -4.43 -18.17
C ARG A 12 10.22 -4.75 -17.66
N ASN A 13 9.36 -5.34 -18.50
CA ASN A 13 8.02 -5.72 -18.10
C ASN A 13 8.02 -6.84 -17.06
N ILE A 14 8.89 -7.84 -17.24
CA ILE A 14 9.09 -8.93 -16.25
C ILE A 14 9.57 -8.34 -14.92
N ALA A 15 10.60 -7.49 -14.94
CA ALA A 15 11.13 -6.86 -13.74
C ALA A 15 10.09 -6.00 -13.03
N ARG A 16 9.25 -5.26 -13.78
CA ARG A 16 8.13 -4.49 -13.22
C ARG A 16 7.08 -5.38 -12.58
N TYR A 17 6.76 -6.50 -13.21
CA TYR A 17 5.80 -7.48 -12.70
C TYR A 17 6.31 -8.11 -11.39
N GLU A 18 7.54 -8.63 -11.39
CA GLU A 18 8.18 -9.22 -10.20
C GLU A 18 8.28 -8.20 -9.06
N LEU A 19 8.66 -6.94 -9.35
CA LEU A 19 8.70 -5.87 -8.35
C LEU A 19 7.32 -5.57 -7.77
N LYS A 20 6.27 -5.57 -8.61
CA LYS A 20 4.89 -5.38 -8.15
C LYS A 20 4.47 -6.54 -7.24
N ARG A 21 4.75 -7.79 -7.63
CA ARG A 21 4.45 -8.99 -6.83
C ARG A 21 5.16 -8.94 -5.48
N PHE A 22 6.47 -8.69 -5.47
CA PHE A 22 7.26 -8.59 -4.25
C PHE A 22 6.72 -7.51 -3.29
N ARG A 23 6.39 -6.33 -3.81
CA ARG A 23 5.81 -5.25 -3.00
C ARG A 23 4.45 -5.64 -2.41
N GLN A 24 3.63 -6.32 -3.19
CA GLN A 24 2.33 -6.82 -2.73
C GLN A 24 2.50 -7.85 -1.63
N GLU A 25 3.39 -8.83 -1.79
CA GLU A 25 3.70 -9.83 -0.76
C GLU A 25 4.21 -9.18 0.55
N GLN A 26 5.11 -8.19 0.44
CA GLN A 26 5.61 -7.44 1.60
C GLN A 26 4.50 -6.68 2.31
N LEU A 27 3.63 -6.01 1.56
CA LEU A 27 2.51 -5.26 2.12
C LEU A 27 1.50 -6.20 2.80
N THR A 28 1.18 -7.34 2.20
CA THR A 28 0.32 -8.36 2.81
C THR A 28 0.90 -8.86 4.13
N LYS A 29 2.22 -9.12 4.19
CA LYS A 29 2.89 -9.52 5.44
C LYS A 29 2.80 -8.44 6.51
N GLN A 30 3.04 -7.18 6.15
CA GLN A 30 2.96 -6.06 7.09
C GLN A 30 1.53 -5.82 7.59
N LEU A 31 0.52 -5.96 6.73
CA LEU A 31 -0.89 -5.86 7.15
C LEU A 31 -1.29 -7.02 8.08
N ALA A 32 -0.74 -8.22 7.90
CA ALA A 32 -0.96 -9.32 8.83
C ALA A 32 -0.43 -8.99 10.24
N ASP A 33 0.72 -8.32 10.35
CA ASP A 33 1.30 -7.92 11.64
C ASP A 33 0.40 -6.95 12.44
N ARG A 34 -0.49 -6.20 11.77
CA ARG A 34 -1.50 -5.32 12.42
C ARG A 34 -2.38 -6.08 13.40
N HIS A 35 -2.80 -7.28 13.00
CA HIS A 35 -3.78 -8.11 13.71
C HIS A 35 -3.14 -9.04 14.74
N LYS A 36 -1.80 -9.12 14.76
CA LYS A 36 -1.07 -9.94 15.75
C LYS A 36 -1.09 -9.28 17.13
N SER A 37 -1.06 -10.08 18.19
CA SER A 37 -0.97 -9.56 19.55
C SER A 37 0.48 -9.17 19.91
N GLY A 38 0.63 -8.16 20.77
CA GLY A 38 1.92 -7.81 21.38
C GLY A 38 2.84 -6.94 20.52
N LYS A 39 4.12 -7.33 20.44
CA LYS A 39 5.22 -6.48 19.94
C LYS A 39 5.10 -6.12 18.46
N GLU A 40 4.57 -7.03 17.65
CA GLU A 40 4.49 -6.88 16.19
C GLU A 40 3.45 -5.80 15.79
N SER A 41 2.25 -5.82 16.37
CA SER A 41 1.23 -4.80 16.12
C SER A 41 1.66 -3.43 16.63
N ASN A 42 2.31 -3.36 17.79
CA ASN A 42 2.89 -2.10 18.29
C ASN A 42 3.96 -1.54 17.34
N LEU A 43 4.82 -2.39 16.80
CA LEU A 43 5.84 -1.98 15.84
C LEU A 43 5.21 -1.51 14.52
N PHE A 44 4.20 -2.22 14.02
CA PHE A 44 3.42 -1.84 12.86
C PHE A 44 2.84 -0.44 13.04
N TRP A 45 2.05 -0.22 14.10
CA TRP A 45 1.41 1.08 14.33
C TRP A 45 2.40 2.21 14.59
N SER A 46 3.52 1.93 15.26
CA SER A 46 4.59 2.92 15.48
C SER A 46 5.19 3.39 14.15
N ARG A 47 5.52 2.44 13.25
CA ARG A 47 6.05 2.74 11.91
C ARG A 47 5.04 3.49 11.06
N THR A 48 3.81 2.99 10.99
CA THR A 48 2.74 3.57 10.16
C THR A 48 2.40 4.99 10.62
N LYS A 49 2.22 5.24 11.93
CA LYS A 49 1.92 6.58 12.46
C LYS A 49 2.98 7.62 12.16
N ARG A 50 4.26 7.23 12.09
CA ARG A 50 5.37 8.16 11.83
C ARG A 50 5.18 8.91 10.51
N HIS A 51 4.56 8.27 9.51
CA HIS A 51 4.30 8.87 8.20
C HIS A 51 3.16 9.89 8.18
N PHE A 52 2.37 9.98 9.25
CA PHE A 52 1.25 10.92 9.39
C PHE A 52 1.49 12.00 10.45
N ARG A 53 2.65 12.01 11.10
CA ARG A 53 3.00 13.07 12.07
C ARG A 53 3.15 14.40 11.34
N LYS A 54 2.45 15.43 11.82
CA LYS A 54 2.47 16.80 11.25
C LYS A 54 3.86 17.37 10.99
N ALA A 55 4.85 17.03 11.82
CA ALA A 55 6.21 17.54 11.70
C ALA A 55 6.99 16.95 10.50
N SER A 56 6.59 15.77 10.00
CA SER A 56 7.34 15.02 8.98
C SER A 56 6.50 14.55 7.80
N ALA A 57 5.18 14.73 7.85
CA ALA A 57 4.27 14.24 6.82
C ALA A 57 3.99 15.34 5.78
N SER A 58 4.13 15.00 4.50
CA SER A 58 3.58 15.81 3.39
C SER A 58 2.05 15.77 3.37
N LEU A 59 1.46 14.72 3.95
CA LEU A 59 0.02 14.49 4.02
C LEU A 59 -0.60 15.20 5.25
N ARG A 60 -1.54 16.12 5.02
CA ARG A 60 -2.17 16.95 6.07
C ARG A 60 -3.50 16.41 6.63
N GLY A 61 -4.04 15.37 6.01
CA GLY A 61 -5.30 14.73 6.41
C GLY A 61 -5.73 13.66 5.41
N LEU A 62 -6.69 12.84 5.83
CA LEU A 62 -7.38 11.85 4.98
C LEU A 62 -8.87 12.06 5.08
N ILE A 63 -9.59 11.76 4.00
CA ILE A 63 -11.06 11.78 3.98
C ILE A 63 -11.51 10.32 4.01
N SER A 64 -12.37 9.97 4.98
CA SER A 64 -12.97 8.63 5.06
C SER A 64 -14.01 8.43 3.95
N PRO A 65 -14.45 7.19 3.67
CA PRO A 65 -15.57 6.92 2.76
C PRO A 65 -16.85 7.69 3.14
N ASP A 66 -17.06 7.93 4.44
CA ASP A 66 -18.19 8.71 4.99
C ASP A 66 -18.03 10.23 4.81
N ARG A 67 -17.01 10.67 4.06
CA ARG A 67 -16.64 12.07 3.81
C ARG A 67 -16.18 12.85 5.05
N GLU A 68 -15.84 12.17 6.13
CA GLU A 68 -15.24 12.82 7.29
C GLU A 68 -13.75 13.05 7.08
N SER A 69 -13.28 14.29 7.28
CA SER A 69 -11.86 14.58 7.25
C SER A 69 -11.22 14.28 8.61
N SER A 70 -10.19 13.44 8.62
CA SER A 70 -9.35 13.19 9.79
C SER A 70 -7.95 13.78 9.62
N LYS A 71 -7.46 14.44 10.66
CA LYS A 71 -6.09 14.95 10.78
C LYS A 71 -5.30 14.28 11.93
N ASP A 72 -5.94 13.36 12.65
CA ASP A 72 -5.31 12.61 13.72
C ASP A 72 -4.43 11.49 13.13
N PRO A 73 -3.12 11.43 13.46
CA PRO A 73 -2.21 10.44 12.87
C PRO A 73 -2.61 8.98 13.11
N GLN A 74 -3.23 8.65 14.24
CA GLN A 74 -3.70 7.29 14.51
C GLN A 74 -4.90 6.95 13.63
N ARG A 75 -5.90 7.85 13.56
CA ARG A 75 -7.07 7.67 12.72
C ARG A 75 -6.71 7.63 11.23
N MET A 76 -5.74 8.44 10.79
CA MET A 76 -5.20 8.37 9.42
C MET A 76 -4.49 7.05 9.14
N ALA A 77 -3.71 6.53 10.09
CA ALA A 77 -3.07 5.23 9.96
C ALA A 77 -4.09 4.09 9.86
N ASN A 78 -5.16 4.14 10.67
CA ASN A 78 -6.25 3.17 10.61
C ASN A 78 -6.95 3.19 9.25
N LEU A 79 -7.40 4.37 8.80
CA LEU A 79 -8.07 4.54 7.50
C LEU A 79 -7.21 4.03 6.33
N THR A 80 -5.92 4.30 6.38
CA THR A 80 -4.98 3.83 5.34
C THR A 80 -4.84 2.32 5.35
N ALA A 81 -4.69 1.71 6.54
CA ALA A 81 -4.59 0.27 6.68
C ALA A 81 -5.88 -0.43 6.20
N ASP A 82 -7.04 0.12 6.56
CA ASP A 82 -8.35 -0.39 6.14
C ASP A 82 -8.51 -0.32 4.61
N TYR A 83 -8.12 0.80 3.99
CA TYR A 83 -8.15 0.95 2.53
C TYR A 83 -7.30 -0.12 1.83
N TYR A 84 -6.08 -0.35 2.28
CA TYR A 84 -5.22 -1.36 1.64
C TYR A 84 -5.72 -2.79 1.88
N GLU A 85 -6.29 -3.10 3.05
CA GLU A 85 -6.91 -4.41 3.27
C GLU A 85 -8.09 -4.65 2.33
N GLN A 86 -8.94 -3.64 2.09
CA GLN A 86 -10.05 -3.74 1.14
C GLN A 86 -9.54 -3.90 -0.30
N LEU A 87 -8.53 -3.11 -0.70
CA LEU A 87 -7.92 -3.16 -2.02
C LEU A 87 -7.39 -4.55 -2.39
N PHE A 88 -6.94 -5.35 -1.42
CA PHE A 88 -6.46 -6.71 -1.64
C PHE A 88 -7.52 -7.79 -1.46
N LYS A 89 -8.66 -7.49 -0.84
CA LYS A 89 -9.79 -8.41 -0.69
C LYS A 89 -10.67 -8.44 -1.94
N GLU A 90 -10.78 -7.32 -2.66
CA GLU A 90 -11.48 -7.30 -3.95
C GLU A 90 -10.54 -7.79 -5.05
N PRO A 91 -10.81 -8.95 -5.70
CA PRO A 91 -10.08 -9.31 -6.89
C PRO A 91 -10.37 -8.25 -7.93
N THR A 92 -9.38 -7.40 -8.22
CA THR A 92 -9.50 -6.42 -9.30
C THR A 92 -9.66 -7.20 -10.60
N VAL A 93 -10.91 -7.48 -11.00
CA VAL A 93 -11.24 -7.99 -12.32
C VAL A 93 -10.96 -6.84 -13.28
N MET A 94 -9.69 -6.67 -13.65
CA MET A 94 -9.32 -5.79 -14.75
C MET A 94 -9.80 -6.45 -16.03
N ARG A 95 -11.03 -6.12 -16.44
CA ARG A 95 -11.46 -6.36 -17.82
C ARG A 95 -10.70 -5.37 -18.70
N PRO A 96 -9.99 -5.83 -19.75
CA PRO A 96 -9.42 -4.90 -20.72
C PRO A 96 -10.55 -4.05 -21.32
N HIS A 97 -10.28 -2.74 -21.46
CA HIS A 97 -11.16 -1.84 -22.19
C HIS A 97 -11.10 -2.24 -23.69
N PRO A 98 -12.24 -2.31 -24.41
CA PRO A 98 -12.26 -2.68 -25.83
C PRO A 98 -11.39 -1.77 -26.70
#